data_AF-A0A0B5D3W3-F1
#
_entry.id   AF-A0A0B5D3W3-F1
#
_cell.length_a   1.000
_cell.length_b   1.000
_cell.length_c   1.000
_cell.angle_alpha   90.00
_cell.angle_beta   90.00
_cell.angle_gamma   90.00
#
_symmetry.space_group_name_H-M   'P 1'
#
loop_
_entity.id
_entity.type
_entity.pdbx_description
1 polymer ?
#
loop_
_entity_poly.entity_id
_entity_poly.type
_entity_poly.pdbx_seq_one_letter_code
_entity_poly.pdbx_strand_id
1 'polypeptide(L)'
;VNEAILADIEIDGQPRKVLAHFDRNGFGYTLDRETGELLVAEKFDPAVNWATHVDMETGRPQVVAKYSTEQNGPDVNSTNICPAALGSKDQQPAAYSPDTKLFYVPTNHV
;
A
#
# COMPACT_ATOMS: atom_id res chain seq x y z
N VAL A 1 10.61 -7.78 1.12
CA VAL A 1 10.18 -7.75 2.54
C VAL A 1 8.69 -8.00 2.60
N ASN A 2 7.88 -7.24 1.86
CA ASN A 2 6.50 -7.64 1.60
C ASN A 2 6.41 -8.48 0.31
N GLU A 3 5.50 -9.44 0.32
CA GLU A 3 5.23 -10.43 -0.71
C GLU A 3 4.37 -9.88 -1.86
N ALA A 4 4.34 -10.62 -2.96
CA ALA A 4 3.46 -10.42 -4.09
C ALA A 4 2.50 -11.61 -4.18
N ILE A 5 1.22 -11.41 -3.86
CA ILE A 5 0.21 -12.48 -3.87
C ILE A 5 -0.47 -12.46 -5.24
N LEU A 6 -0.34 -13.56 -5.98
CA LEU A 6 -1.06 -13.72 -7.25
C LEU A 6 -2.45 -14.27 -6.99
N ALA A 7 -3.47 -13.63 -7.54
CA ALA A 7 -4.86 -14.04 -7.41
C ALA A 7 -5.63 -13.73 -8.70
N ASP A 8 -6.72 -14.44 -8.91
CA ASP A 8 -7.72 -14.09 -9.91
C ASP A 8 -8.94 -13.55 -9.16
N ILE A 9 -9.23 -12.26 -9.33
CA ILE A 9 -10.29 -11.53 -8.62
C ILE A 9 -11.13 -10.71 -9.60
N GLU A 10 -12.31 -10.30 -9.16
CA GLU A 10 -13.17 -9.38 -9.93
C GLU A 10 -12.86 -7.93 -9.53
N ILE A 11 -12.60 -7.08 -10.52
CA ILE A 11 -12.42 -5.63 -10.36
C ILE A 11 -13.35 -4.97 -11.37
N ASP A 12 -14.22 -4.07 -10.89
CA ASP A 12 -15.23 -3.38 -11.71
C ASP A 12 -16.08 -4.32 -12.57
N GLY A 13 -16.42 -5.49 -12.03
CA GLY A 13 -17.22 -6.50 -12.73
C GLY A 13 -16.45 -7.32 -13.78
N GLN A 14 -15.13 -7.15 -13.89
CA GLN A 14 -14.29 -7.89 -14.82
C GLN A 14 -13.32 -8.83 -14.10
N PRO A 15 -13.16 -10.09 -14.56
CA PRO A 15 -12.15 -10.98 -14.02
C PRO A 15 -10.76 -10.47 -14.40
N ARG A 16 -9.91 -10.23 -13.39
CA ARG A 16 -8.54 -9.75 -13.55
C ARG A 16 -7.55 -10.74 -12.94
N LYS A 17 -6.45 -10.93 -13.65
CA LYS A 17 -5.27 -11.66 -13.18
C LYS A 17 -4.37 -10.68 -12.43
N VAL A 18 -4.41 -10.71 -11.11
CA VAL A 18 -3.77 -9.66 -10.31
C VAL A 18 -2.53 -10.13 -9.57
N LEU A 19 -1.69 -9.15 -9.23
CA LEU A 19 -0.68 -9.18 -8.19
C LEU A 19 -1.13 -8.19 -7.11
N ALA A 20 -1.37 -8.68 -5.90
CA ALA A 20 -1.67 -7.86 -4.73
C ALA A 20 -0.42 -7.72 -3.84
N HIS A 21 -0.17 -6.50 -3.37
CA HIS A 21 1.00 -6.16 -2.57
C HIS A 21 0.63 -5.13 -1.49
N PHE A 22 0.81 -5.51 -0.22
CA PHE A 22 0.57 -4.64 0.93
C PHE A 22 1.89 -4.10 1.43
N ASP A 23 2.23 -2.87 1.04
CA ASP A 23 3.56 -2.33 1.26
C ASP A 23 3.74 -1.79 2.70
N ARG A 24 5.01 -1.69 3.12
CA ARG A 24 5.42 -0.99 4.33
C ARG A 24 4.81 0.40 4.45
N ASN A 25 4.67 1.12 3.35
CA ASN A 25 4.19 2.49 3.33
C ASN A 25 2.69 2.64 3.70
N GLY A 26 1.96 1.54 3.91
CA GLY A 26 0.56 1.53 4.32
C GLY A 26 -0.47 1.60 3.19
N PHE A 27 -0.01 1.59 1.93
CA PHE A 27 -0.84 1.40 0.74
C PHE A 27 -0.85 -0.06 0.30
N GLY A 28 -2.04 -0.52 -0.08
CA GLY A 28 -2.28 -1.79 -0.75
C GLY A 28 -2.38 -1.53 -2.25
N TYR A 29 -1.54 -2.22 -3.01
CA TYR A 29 -1.45 -2.12 -4.45
C TYR A 29 -2.01 -3.37 -5.09
N THR A 30 -2.90 -3.20 -6.06
CA THR A 30 -3.33 -4.28 -6.95
C THR A 30 -2.94 -3.90 -8.37
N LEU A 31 -2.16 -4.75 -9.01
CA LEU A 31 -1.71 -4.56 -10.39
C LEU A 31 -2.23 -5.70 -11.25
N ASP A 32 -2.45 -5.44 -12.54
CA ASP A 32 -2.55 -6.51 -13.52
C ASP A 32 -1.18 -7.19 -13.64
N ARG A 33 -1.13 -8.50 -13.36
CA ARG A 33 0.16 -9.21 -13.29
C ARG A 33 0.79 -9.46 -14.67
N GLU A 34 0.03 -9.29 -15.75
CA GLU A 34 0.52 -9.50 -17.11
C GLU A 34 1.03 -8.19 -17.73
N THR A 35 0.37 -7.06 -17.45
CA THR A 35 0.70 -5.76 -18.07
C THR A 35 1.43 -4.79 -17.14
N GLY A 36 1.33 -4.97 -15.82
CA GLY A 36 1.81 -4.01 -14.82
C GLY A 36 0.90 -2.80 -14.64
N GLU A 37 -0.30 -2.79 -15.24
CA GLU A 37 -1.30 -1.73 -15.05
C GLU A 37 -1.67 -1.61 -13.56
N LEU A 38 -1.67 -0.39 -13.03
CA LEU A 38 -2.09 -0.11 -11.66
C LEU A 38 -3.63 -0.07 -11.60
N LEU A 39 -4.22 -0.98 -10.83
CA LEU A 39 -5.68 -1.13 -10.72
C LEU A 39 -6.23 -0.52 -9.44
N VAL A 40 -5.52 -0.70 -8.33
CA VAL A 40 -5.90 -0.17 -7.01
C VAL A 40 -4.66 0.29 -6.27
N ALA A 41 -4.74 1.42 -5.59
CA ALA A 41 -3.69 1.93 -4.71
C ALA A 41 -4.30 2.70 -3.53
N GLU A 42 -4.74 1.95 -2.52
CA GLU A 42 -5.53 2.49 -1.40
C GLU A 42 -4.85 2.25 -0.06
N LYS A 43 -5.12 3.10 0.92
CA LYS A 43 -4.64 2.89 2.29
C LYS A 43 -5.34 1.68 2.90
N PHE A 44 -4.58 0.70 3.38
CA PHE A 44 -5.16 -0.41 4.16
C PHE A 44 -5.15 -0.14 5.67
N ASP A 45 -4.50 0.95 6.09
CA ASP A 45 -4.51 1.48 7.45
C ASP A 45 -4.88 2.98 7.39
N PRO A 46 -5.98 3.42 8.03
CA PRO A 46 -6.44 4.80 7.97
C PRO A 46 -5.50 5.79 8.67
N ALA A 47 -4.57 5.34 9.53
CA ALA A 47 -3.61 6.21 10.21
C ALA A 47 -2.56 6.79 9.25
N VAL A 48 -2.33 6.15 8.10
CA VAL A 48 -1.31 6.53 7.11
C VAL A 48 -1.50 7.98 6.67
N ASN A 49 -0.47 8.80 6.85
CA ASN A 49 -0.56 10.25 6.65
C ASN A 49 0.54 10.85 5.77
N TRP A 50 1.62 10.12 5.48
CA TRP A 50 2.75 10.64 4.70
C TRP A 50 2.39 11.02 3.26
N ALA A 51 1.34 10.41 2.71
CA ALA A 51 0.74 10.74 1.42
C ALA A 51 -0.78 10.83 1.53
N THR A 52 -1.38 11.67 0.69
CA THR A 52 -2.85 11.79 0.63
C THR A 52 -3.48 10.60 -0.08
N HIS A 53 -3.00 10.30 -1.29
CA HIS A 53 -3.42 9.22 -2.17
C HIS A 53 -2.27 8.85 -3.12
N VAL A 54 -2.45 7.80 -3.91
CA VAL A 54 -1.63 7.53 -5.10
C VAL A 54 -2.39 8.07 -6.31
N ASP A 55 -1.75 8.93 -7.08
CA ASP A 55 -2.29 9.43 -8.34
C ASP A 55 -2.31 8.28 -9.36
N MET A 56 -3.50 7.88 -9.82
CA MET A 56 -3.68 6.68 -10.65
C MET A 56 -3.23 6.89 -12.11
N GLU A 57 -3.08 8.13 -12.57
CA GLU A 57 -2.59 8.43 -13.93
C GLU A 57 -1.06 8.31 -13.99
N THR A 58 -0.38 8.82 -12.97
CA THR A 58 1.08 8.85 -12.89
C THR A 58 1.67 7.68 -12.11
N GLY A 59 0.87 7.00 -11.29
CA GLY A 59 1.28 5.96 -10.36
C GLY A 59 2.06 6.48 -9.14
N ARG A 60 2.07 7.80 -8.90
CA ARG A 60 2.92 8.43 -7.87
C ARG A 60 2.13 8.79 -6.62
N PRO A 61 2.67 8.52 -5.41
CA PRO A 61 2.07 8.98 -4.16
C PRO A 61 2.18 10.50 -4.02
N GLN A 62 1.07 11.15 -3.67
CA GLN A 62 1.03 12.59 -3.41
C GLN A 62 1.46 12.88 -1.97
N VAL A 63 2.75 13.16 -1.80
CA VAL A 63 3.41 13.39 -0.50
C VAL A 63 2.82 14.59 0.22
N VAL A 64 2.56 14.44 1.51
CA VAL A 64 2.13 15.52 2.40
C VAL A 64 3.37 16.18 2.98
N ALA A 65 3.63 17.43 2.57
CA ALA A 65 4.81 18.21 2.96
C ALA A 65 5.12 18.16 4.46
N LYS A 66 4.09 18.29 5.31
CA LYS A 66 4.20 18.25 6.78
C LYS A 66 4.93 17.00 7.31
N TYR A 67 4.76 15.86 6.64
CA TYR A 67 5.31 14.57 7.07
C TYR A 67 6.55 14.14 6.25
N SER A 68 6.99 14.98 5.30
CA SER A 68 8.18 14.70 4.49
C SER A 68 9.46 15.08 5.24
N THR A 69 10.31 14.10 5.51
CA THR A 69 11.62 14.33 6.15
C THR A 69 12.55 15.16 5.27
N GLU A 70 12.48 14.99 3.95
CA GLU A 70 13.28 15.77 3.00
C GLU A 70 12.84 17.25 2.96
N GLN A 71 11.53 17.52 2.90
CA GLN A 71 11.02 18.90 2.84
C GLN A 71 11.17 19.65 4.17
N ASN A 72 11.14 18.92 5.29
CA ASN A 72 11.43 19.49 6.61
C ASN A 72 12.93 19.78 6.79
N GLY A 73 13.80 19.05 6.08
CA GLY A 73 15.24 19.27 6.03
C GLY A 73 16.06 18.40 6.99
N PRO A 74 17.39 18.31 6.78
CA PRO A 74 18.29 17.61 7.69
C PRO A 74 18.32 18.30 9.06
N ASP A 75 18.68 17.55 10.09
CA ASP A 75 18.76 18.01 11.49
C ASP A 75 17.42 18.54 12.07
N VAL A 76 16.29 18.26 11.40
CA VAL A 76 14.93 18.58 11.86
C VAL A 76 14.19 17.30 12.23
N ASN A 77 13.61 17.26 13.43
CA ASN A 77 12.79 16.13 13.86
C ASN A 77 11.39 16.22 13.25
N SER A 78 11.07 15.33 12.30
CA SER A 78 9.73 15.21 11.73
C SER A 78 8.88 14.27 12.60
N THR A 79 7.80 14.80 13.16
CA THR A 79 7.01 14.10 14.19
C THR A 79 5.65 13.61 13.68
N ASN A 80 5.10 12.57 14.32
CA ASN A 80 3.76 12.03 14.05
C ASN A 80 3.55 11.54 12.62
N ILE A 81 4.61 11.05 11.98
CA ILE A 81 4.53 10.39 10.68
C ILE A 81 3.96 8.99 10.87
N CYS A 82 2.96 8.63 10.07
CA CYS A 82 2.40 7.30 10.01
C CYS A 82 2.49 6.76 8.57
N PRO A 83 3.00 5.52 8.37
CA PRO A 83 3.49 4.61 9.41
C PRO A 83 4.90 4.96 9.93
N ALA A 84 5.31 4.34 11.04
CA ALA A 84 6.71 4.31 11.44
C ALA A 84 7.58 3.59 10.39
N ALA A 85 8.90 3.65 10.51
CA ALA A 85 9.82 3.06 9.53
C ALA A 85 9.63 1.54 9.30
N LEU A 86 9.15 0.82 10.32
CA LEU A 86 8.77 -0.59 10.25
C LEU A 86 7.49 -0.86 9.43
N GLY A 87 6.77 0.20 9.04
CA GLY A 87 5.61 0.19 8.16
C GLY A 87 4.31 -0.32 8.78
N SER A 88 3.18 -0.12 8.10
CA SER A 88 1.89 -0.74 8.51
C SER A 88 1.89 -2.25 8.30
N LYS A 89 2.87 -2.79 7.55
CA LYS A 89 3.20 -4.21 7.43
C LYS A 89 4.70 -4.38 7.19
N ASP A 90 5.33 -5.39 7.78
CA ASP A 90 6.73 -5.75 7.49
C ASP A 90 6.80 -7.15 6.81
N GLN A 91 7.74 -8.01 7.22
CA GLN A 91 7.98 -9.32 6.61
C GLN A 91 6.81 -10.30 6.70
N GLN A 92 5.88 -10.11 7.64
CA GLN A 92 4.81 -11.06 7.89
C GLN A 92 3.89 -11.20 6.64
N PRO A 93 3.73 -12.41 6.09
CA PRO A 93 2.98 -12.58 4.85
C PRO A 93 1.46 -12.49 5.09
N ALA A 94 0.75 -11.83 4.17
CA ALA A 94 -0.70 -11.92 4.09
C ALA A 94 -1.14 -13.24 3.43
N ALA A 95 -2.42 -13.57 3.57
CA ALA A 95 -3.04 -14.73 2.93
C ALA A 95 -4.26 -14.29 2.11
N TYR A 96 -4.53 -14.98 1.00
CA TYR A 96 -5.75 -14.81 0.21
C TYR A 96 -6.64 -16.03 0.33
N SER A 97 -7.94 -15.83 0.53
CA SER A 97 -8.93 -16.91 0.47
C SER A 97 -9.78 -16.79 -0.80
N PRO A 98 -9.71 -17.77 -1.72
CA PRO A 98 -10.57 -17.82 -2.90
C PRO A 98 -12.05 -17.95 -2.58
N ASP A 99 -12.42 -18.41 -1.38
CA ASP A 99 -13.83 -18.59 -0.99
C ASP A 99 -14.45 -17.27 -0.53
N THR A 100 -13.71 -16.49 0.26
CA THR A 100 -14.19 -15.18 0.74
C THR A 100 -13.84 -14.03 -0.19
N LYS A 101 -12.92 -14.24 -1.14
CA LYS A 101 -12.34 -13.21 -2.01
C LYS A 101 -11.64 -12.09 -1.23
N LEU A 102 -11.15 -12.40 -0.02
CA LEU A 102 -10.48 -11.44 0.85
C LEU A 102 -8.99 -11.75 1.02
N PHE A 103 -8.21 -10.68 1.16
CA PHE A 103 -6.86 -10.72 1.69
C PHE A 103 -6.89 -10.49 3.20
N TYR A 104 -6.19 -11.34 3.94
CA TYR A 104 -6.01 -11.25 5.39
C TYR A 104 -4.59 -10.77 5.64
N VAL A 105 -4.46 -9.51 6.06
CA VAL A 105 -3.18 -8.81 6.17
C VAL A 105 -2.80 -8.61 7.64
N PRO A 106 -1.70 -9.20 8.12
CA PRO A 106 -1.23 -8.98 9.48
C PRO A 106 -0.51 -7.63 9.58
N THR A 107 -1.15 -6.65 10.24
CA THR A 107 -0.71 -5.25 10.28
C THR A 107 0.03 -4.87 11.57
N ASN A 108 0.84 -3.81 11.49
CA ASN A 108 1.49 -3.17 12.61
C ASN A 108 0.78 -1.84 12.93
N HIS A 109 0.52 -1.56 14.21
CA HIS A 109 0.01 -0.27 14.69
C HIS A 109 0.89 0.21 15.85
N VAL A 110 1.89 1.03 15.54
CA VAL A 110 2.95 1.47 16.46
C VAL A 110 3.04 2.99 16.45
#